data_AF-A0A0E0LQS7-F1
#
_entry.id   AF-A0A0E0LQS7-F1
#
_cell.length_a   1.000
_cell.length_b   1.000
_cell.length_c   1.000
_cell.angle_alpha   90.00
_cell.angle_beta   90.00
_cell.angle_gamma   90.00
#
_symmetry.space_group_name_H-M   'P 1'
#
loop_
_entity.id
_entity.type
_entity.pdbx_description
1 polymer ?
#
loop_
_entity_poly.entity_id
_entity_poly.type
_entity_poly.pdbx_seq_one_letter_code
_entity_poly.pdbx_strand_id
1 'polypeptide(L)'
;MAHNKTISVALLLSTLVVVVAVVPAPEPPDLLRGWCAEECSKEQPKDPIYDKHCADFCVISTKQSLRAYKGATDPPVEKFNAMCNEGCSKEFKEDPATNKKCIDSCIVYAKEVKEYFAKGGTIGAPAGA
;
A
#
# COMPACT_ATOMS: atom_id res chain seq x y z
N MET A 1 -34.52 -72.21 3.26
CA MET A 1 -33.93 -71.98 1.93
C MET A 1 -34.39 -70.61 1.44
N ALA A 2 -33.51 -69.62 1.36
CA ALA A 2 -33.55 -68.48 0.43
C ALA A 2 -32.45 -67.49 0.82
N HIS A 3 -31.60 -67.20 -0.16
CA HIS A 3 -30.39 -66.41 -0.12
C HIS A 3 -30.70 -64.97 -0.60
N ASN A 4 -29.73 -64.06 -0.45
CA ASN A 4 -29.61 -62.71 -1.04
C ASN A 4 -30.22 -61.54 -0.25
N LYS A 5 -29.58 -60.37 -0.15
CA LYS A 5 -28.32 -59.86 -0.73
C LYS A 5 -27.87 -58.68 0.13
N THR A 6 -26.62 -58.72 0.58
CA THR A 6 -25.94 -57.62 1.25
C THR A 6 -25.74 -56.48 0.24
N ILE A 7 -26.36 -55.31 0.48
CA ILE A 7 -26.09 -54.09 -0.29
C ILE A 7 -25.00 -53.34 0.48
N SER A 8 -23.75 -53.51 0.05
CA SER A 8 -22.63 -52.69 0.48
C SER A 8 -22.79 -51.28 -0.08
N VAL A 9 -23.23 -50.34 0.76
CA VAL A 9 -23.13 -48.91 0.47
C VAL A 9 -21.70 -48.49 0.79
N ALA A 10 -20.82 -48.62 -0.20
CA ALA A 10 -19.51 -47.98 -0.16
C ALA A 10 -19.73 -46.46 -0.29
N LEU A 11 -19.87 -45.78 0.85
CA LEU A 11 -19.81 -44.33 0.95
C LEU A 11 -18.37 -43.90 0.63
N LEU A 12 -18.14 -43.60 -0.64
CA LEU A 12 -16.95 -42.93 -1.15
C LEU A 12 -16.84 -41.57 -0.44
N LEU A 13 -15.91 -41.47 0.50
CA LEU A 13 -15.43 -40.21 1.05
C LEU A 13 -14.71 -39.46 -0.08
N SER A 14 -15.45 -38.65 -0.83
CA SER A 14 -14.88 -37.67 -1.75
C SER A 14 -14.16 -36.60 -0.92
N THR A 15 -12.86 -36.77 -0.73
CA THR A 15 -11.94 -35.70 -0.33
C THR A 15 -11.99 -34.62 -1.40
N LEU A 16 -12.76 -33.56 -1.13
CA LEU A 16 -12.63 -32.28 -1.80
C LEU A 16 -11.25 -31.73 -1.48
N VAL A 17 -10.28 -32.03 -2.34
CA VAL A 17 -9.02 -31.30 -2.39
C VAL A 17 -9.37 -29.92 -2.94
N VAL A 18 -9.64 -28.98 -2.02
CA VAL A 18 -9.69 -27.55 -2.36
C VAL A 18 -8.28 -27.20 -2.81
N VAL A 19 -8.06 -27.20 -4.11
CA VAL A 19 -6.92 -26.53 -4.70
C VAL A 19 -7.16 -25.06 -4.46
N VAL A 20 -6.64 -24.55 -3.33
CA VAL A 20 -6.42 -23.12 -3.17
C VAL A 20 -5.46 -22.78 -4.29
N ALA A 21 -6.01 -22.27 -5.40
CA ALA A 21 -5.21 -21.51 -6.34
C ALA A 21 -4.56 -20.43 -5.48
N VAL A 22 -3.26 -20.58 -5.23
CA VAL A 22 -2.43 -19.50 -4.75
C VAL A 22 -2.55 -18.46 -5.85
N VAL A 23 -3.53 -17.57 -5.70
CA VAL A 23 -3.55 -16.31 -6.42
C VAL A 23 -2.24 -15.68 -5.97
N PRO A 24 -1.26 -15.50 -6.88
CA PRO A 24 -0.04 -14.82 -6.50
C PRO A 24 -0.46 -13.51 -5.85
N ALA A 25 -0.04 -13.29 -4.60
CA ALA A 25 -0.34 -12.06 -3.89
C ALA A 25 0.03 -10.91 -4.83
N PRO A 26 -0.85 -9.92 -5.03
CA PRO A 26 -0.55 -8.80 -5.91
C PRO A 26 0.79 -8.21 -5.45
N GLU A 27 1.66 -7.95 -6.42
CA GLU A 27 2.99 -7.43 -6.13
C GLU A 27 2.85 -6.18 -5.22
N PRO A 28 3.77 -5.95 -4.26
CA PRO A 28 3.70 -4.83 -3.34
C PRO A 28 3.39 -3.43 -3.94
N PRO A 29 3.75 -3.08 -5.20
CA PRO A 29 3.32 -1.82 -5.81
C PRO A 29 1.80 -1.66 -6.02
N ASP A 30 1.05 -2.74 -6.29
CA ASP A 30 -0.38 -2.64 -6.58
C ASP A 30 -1.22 -2.41 -5.32
N LEU A 31 -0.81 -3.00 -4.18
CA LEU A 31 -1.47 -2.78 -2.90
C LEU A 31 -1.35 -1.33 -2.42
N LEU A 32 -0.15 -0.73 -2.53
CA LEU A 32 0.06 0.67 -2.16
C LEU A 32 -0.78 1.60 -3.04
N ARG A 33 -0.85 1.31 -4.34
CA ARG A 33 -1.64 2.14 -5.26
C ARG A 33 -3.14 2.02 -4.99
N GLY A 34 -3.63 0.81 -4.71
CA GLY A 34 -5.01 0.57 -4.30
C GLY A 34 -5.37 1.29 -2.99
N TRP A 35 -4.52 1.18 -1.96
CA TRP A 35 -4.71 1.87 -0.69
C TRP A 35 -4.73 3.40 -0.87
N CYS A 36 -3.77 3.95 -1.61
CA CYS A 36 -3.75 5.39 -1.89
C CYS A 36 -4.98 5.87 -2.67
N ALA A 37 -5.44 5.11 -3.66
CA ALA A 37 -6.65 5.44 -4.40
C ALA A 37 -7.89 5.43 -3.49
N GLU A 38 -7.99 4.45 -2.60
CA GLU A 38 -9.09 4.36 -1.62
C GLU A 38 -9.07 5.56 -0.66
N GLU A 39 -7.92 5.88 -0.05
CA GLU A 39 -7.80 7.02 0.87
C GLU A 39 -8.16 8.34 0.16
N CYS A 40 -7.61 8.57 -1.03
CA CYS A 40 -7.92 9.75 -1.82
C CYS A 40 -9.40 9.86 -2.20
N SER A 41 -10.09 8.74 -2.41
CA SER A 41 -11.53 8.75 -2.72
C SER A 41 -12.40 9.17 -1.54
N LYS A 42 -11.90 9.04 -0.30
CA LYS A 42 -12.58 9.48 0.92
C LYS A 42 -12.35 10.97 1.18
N GLU A 43 -11.32 11.56 0.59
CA GLU A 43 -11.03 12.97 0.73
C GLU A 43 -11.94 13.81 -0.18
N GLN A 44 -12.23 15.05 0.24
CA GLN A 44 -12.82 16.07 -0.63
C GLN A 44 -11.87 17.27 -0.74
N PRO A 45 -10.74 17.10 -1.44
CA PRO A 45 -9.73 18.14 -1.54
C PRO A 45 -10.26 19.34 -2.32
N LYS A 46 -9.95 20.54 -1.82
CA LYS A 46 -10.30 21.81 -2.48
C LYS A 46 -9.26 22.26 -3.50
N ASP A 47 -8.07 21.67 -3.47
CA ASP A 47 -6.98 21.99 -4.37
C ASP A 47 -7.06 21.08 -5.61
N PRO A 48 -7.25 21.63 -6.81
CA PRO A 48 -7.53 20.83 -8.01
C PRO A 48 -6.31 20.04 -8.51
N ILE A 49 -5.08 20.50 -8.21
CA ILE A 49 -3.86 19.77 -8.56
C ILE A 49 -3.76 18.54 -7.66
N TYR A 50 -3.97 18.71 -6.36
CA TYR A 50 -4.00 17.63 -5.40
C TYR A 50 -5.12 16.64 -5.70
N ASP A 51 -6.35 17.11 -5.94
CA ASP A 51 -7.50 16.25 -6.26
C ASP A 51 -7.18 15.29 -7.43
N LYS A 52 -6.65 15.86 -8.52
CA LYS A 52 -6.29 15.09 -9.71
C LYS A 52 -5.15 14.09 -9.50
N HIS A 53 -4.20 14.42 -8.63
CA HIS A 53 -2.94 13.67 -8.46
C HIS A 53 -2.79 13.04 -7.07
N CYS A 54 -3.85 13.00 -6.26
CA CYS A 54 -3.80 12.60 -4.86
C CYS A 54 -3.17 11.21 -4.70
N ALA A 55 -3.63 10.23 -5.48
CA ALA A 55 -3.14 8.87 -5.39
C ALA A 55 -1.66 8.77 -5.77
N ASP A 56 -1.22 9.50 -6.79
CA ASP A 56 0.19 9.53 -7.20
C ASP A 56 1.06 10.21 -6.12
N PHE A 57 0.58 11.32 -5.53
CA PHE A 57 1.27 11.99 -4.43
C PHE A 57 1.38 11.08 -3.21
N CYS A 58 0.31 10.37 -2.85
CA CYS A 58 0.30 9.40 -1.76
C CYS A 58 1.31 8.26 -1.98
N VAL A 59 1.33 7.68 -3.18
CA VAL A 59 2.27 6.60 -3.54
C VAL A 59 3.71 7.09 -3.46
N ILE A 60 4.00 8.27 -4.02
CA ILE A 60 5.34 8.86 -3.98
C ILE A 60 5.73 9.12 -2.53
N SER A 61 4.90 9.83 -1.77
CA SER A 61 5.19 10.22 -0.38
C SER A 61 5.45 9.00 0.50
N THR A 62 4.63 7.96 0.37
CA THR A 62 4.81 6.71 1.13
C THR A 62 6.10 6.00 0.76
N LYS A 63 6.39 5.83 -0.53
CA LYS A 63 7.65 5.21 -0.99
C LYS A 63 8.87 5.98 -0.49
N GLN A 64 8.85 7.31 -0.57
CA GLN A 64 9.98 8.15 -0.16
C GLN A 64 10.17 8.16 1.36
N SER A 65 9.09 8.20 2.12
CA SER A 65 9.15 8.07 3.58
C SER A 65 9.74 6.72 4.00
N LEU A 66 9.25 5.61 3.44
CA LEU A 66 9.81 4.27 3.73
C LEU A 66 11.29 4.16 3.37
N ARG A 67 11.72 4.77 2.25
CA ARG A 67 13.14 4.84 1.86
C ARG A 67 13.96 5.65 2.86
N ALA A 68 13.44 6.76 3.37
CA ALA A 68 14.12 7.58 4.37
C ALA A 68 14.35 6.80 5.67
N TYR A 69 13.37 6.02 6.11
CA TYR A 69 13.45 5.13 7.29
C TYR A 69 14.26 3.85 7.08
N LYS A 70 14.57 3.48 5.83
CA LYS A 70 15.36 2.27 5.57
C LYS A 70 16.73 2.38 6.24
N GLY A 71 16.95 1.55 7.27
CA GLY A 71 18.18 1.52 8.05
C GLY A 71 18.37 2.70 9.03
N ALA A 72 17.31 3.50 9.29
CA ALA A 72 17.36 4.62 10.22
C ALA A 72 16.09 4.69 11.08
N THR A 73 16.24 4.75 12.39
CA THR A 73 15.14 4.85 13.36
C THR A 73 14.56 6.27 13.45
N ASP A 74 15.38 7.29 13.22
CA ASP A 74 14.96 8.71 13.19
C ASP A 74 15.71 9.48 12.09
N PRO A 75 15.32 9.33 10.81
CA PRO A 75 15.92 10.09 9.73
C PRO A 75 15.68 11.61 9.90
N PRO A 76 16.68 12.45 9.58
CA PRO A 76 16.54 13.90 9.64
C PRO A 76 15.58 14.41 8.55
N VAL A 77 14.96 15.58 8.78
CA VAL A 77 13.96 16.17 7.86
C VAL A 77 14.57 16.42 6.47
N GLU A 78 15.84 16.79 6.43
CA GLU A 78 16.62 17.00 5.21
C GLU A 78 16.66 15.75 4.32
N LYS A 79 16.69 14.55 4.92
CA LYS A 79 16.67 13.30 4.17
C LYS A 79 15.31 13.10 3.48
N PHE A 80 14.21 13.43 4.15
CA PHE A 80 12.89 13.39 3.53
C PHE A 80 12.76 14.42 2.43
N ASN A 81 13.24 15.65 2.66
CA ASN A 81 13.21 16.70 1.65
C ASN A 81 13.92 16.23 0.37
N ALA A 82 15.12 15.65 0.48
CA ALA A 82 15.84 15.13 -0.67
C ALA A 82 15.07 14.03 -1.40
N MET A 83 14.49 13.06 -0.68
CA MET A 83 13.73 11.95 -1.25
C MET A 83 12.43 12.42 -1.92
N CYS A 84 11.70 13.36 -1.31
CA CYS A 84 10.51 13.97 -1.88
C CYS A 84 10.84 14.73 -3.18
N ASN A 85 11.91 15.53 -3.17
CA ASN A 85 12.36 16.24 -4.36
C ASN A 85 12.71 15.26 -5.50
N GLU A 86 13.46 14.20 -5.21
CA GLU A 86 13.82 13.17 -6.20
C GLU A 86 12.57 12.49 -6.77
N GLY A 87 11.68 12.00 -5.90
CA GLY A 87 10.49 11.26 -6.30
C GLY A 87 9.54 12.10 -7.15
N CYS A 88 9.19 13.29 -6.69
CA CYS A 88 8.27 14.17 -7.39
C CYS A 88 8.88 14.76 -8.68
N SER A 89 10.16 15.15 -8.67
CA SER A 89 10.80 15.71 -9.86
C SER A 89 11.00 14.68 -10.96
N LYS A 90 11.12 13.39 -10.60
CA LYS A 90 11.17 12.31 -11.57
C LYS A 90 9.82 12.10 -12.25
N GLU A 91 8.73 12.14 -11.50
CA GLU A 91 7.38 11.86 -12.02
C GLU A 91 6.79 13.06 -12.76
N PHE A 92 6.91 14.26 -12.20
CA PHE A 92 6.26 15.48 -12.69
C PHE A 92 7.25 16.47 -13.32
N LYS A 93 8.33 15.97 -13.91
CA LYS A 93 9.39 16.80 -14.51
C LYS A 93 8.86 17.86 -15.48
N GLU A 94 7.85 17.49 -16.27
CA GLU A 94 7.29 18.33 -17.33
C GLU A 94 6.18 19.28 -16.84
N ASP A 95 5.72 19.12 -15.59
CA ASP A 95 4.70 19.97 -14.97
C ASP A 95 5.24 20.56 -13.65
N PRO A 96 5.88 21.75 -13.71
CA PRO A 96 6.47 22.38 -12.54
C PRO A 96 5.47 22.68 -11.42
N ALA A 97 4.19 22.96 -11.76
CA ALA A 97 3.16 23.26 -10.78
C ALA A 97 2.78 22.00 -10.00
N THR A 98 2.53 20.90 -10.71
CA THR A 98 2.24 19.60 -10.10
C THR A 98 3.45 19.05 -9.35
N ASN A 99 4.67 19.22 -9.87
CA ASN A 99 5.90 18.85 -9.17
C ASN A 99 6.03 19.58 -7.83
N LYS A 100 5.90 20.91 -7.83
CA LYS A 100 5.97 21.70 -6.60
C LYS A 100 4.92 21.24 -5.60
N LYS A 101 3.67 21.02 -6.04
CA LYS A 101 2.59 20.56 -5.17
C LYS A 101 2.88 19.17 -4.59
N CYS A 102 3.38 18.24 -5.40
CA CYS A 102 3.83 16.92 -4.95
C CYS A 102 4.90 17.04 -3.85
N ILE A 103 5.91 17.89 -4.05
CA ILE A 103 7.00 18.09 -3.08
C ILE A 103 6.43 18.65 -1.77
N ASP A 104 5.60 19.69 -1.84
CA ASP A 104 4.99 20.32 -0.67
C ASP A 104 4.16 19.30 0.12
N SER A 105 3.29 18.54 -0.56
CA SER A 105 2.47 17.48 0.04
C SER A 105 3.32 16.35 0.65
N CYS A 106 4.38 15.91 -0.04
CA CYS A 106 5.27 14.86 0.44
C CYS A 106 6.02 15.29 1.70
N ILE A 107 6.46 16.54 1.79
CA ILE A 107 7.14 17.07 2.98
C ILE A 107 6.19 17.16 4.17
N VAL A 108 4.93 17.58 3.95
CA VAL A 108 3.90 17.58 5.02
C VAL A 108 3.69 16.16 5.54
N TYR A 109 3.45 15.20 4.63
CA TYR A 109 3.29 13.79 4.98
C TYR A 109 4.50 13.23 5.74
N ALA A 110 5.72 13.55 5.28
CA ALA A 110 6.94 13.09 5.94
C ALA A 110 7.07 13.59 7.39
N LYS A 111 6.63 14.83 7.67
CA LYS A 111 6.60 15.37 9.03
C LYS A 111 5.58 14.63 9.90
N GLU A 112 4.39 14.37 9.38
CA GLU A 112 3.34 13.62 10.08
C GLU A 112 3.79 12.19 10.42
N VAL A 113 4.41 11.50 9.46
CA VAL A 113 5.00 10.17 9.66
C VAL A 113 6.09 10.23 10.73
N LYS A 114 6.95 11.25 10.70
CA LYS A 114 8.00 11.42 11.71
C LYS A 114 7.42 11.64 13.11
N GLU A 115 6.40 12.48 13.24
CA GLU A 115 5.71 12.68 14.50
C GLU A 115 5.00 11.40 14.99
N TYR A 116 4.38 10.64 14.08
CA TYR A 116 3.75 9.35 14.40
C TYR A 116 4.76 8.37 15.01
N PHE A 117 5.92 8.21 14.38
CA PHE A 117 6.99 7.36 14.90
C PHE A 117 7.61 7.89 16.19
N ALA A 118 7.78 9.20 16.33
CA ALA A 118 8.29 9.81 17.55
C ALA A 118 7.37 9.55 18.76
N LYS A 119 6.06 9.38 18.53
CA LYS A 119 5.07 9.01 19.56
C LYS A 119 4.99 7.50 19.81
N GLY A 120 5.91 6.70 19.26
CA GLY A 120 5.93 5.23 19.41
C GLY A 120 5.00 4.49 18.45
N GLY A 121 4.50 5.18 17.41
CA GLY A 121 3.74 4.55 16.33
C GLY A 121 4.56 3.47 15.64
N THR A 122 3.91 2.38 15.22
CA THR A 122 4.52 1.34 14.40
C THR A 122 3.75 1.24 13.10
N ILE A 123 4.43 1.00 11.97
CA ILE A 123 3.74 0.57 10.75
C ILE A 123 3.43 -0.90 10.98
N GLY A 124 2.17 -1.21 11.28
CA GLY A 124 1.72 -2.59 11.36
C GLY A 124 2.02 -3.27 10.04
N ALA A 125 2.78 -4.37 10.07
CA ALA A 125 2.79 -5.30 8.96
C ALA A 125 1.32 -5.67 8.67
N PRO A 126 0.88 -5.74 7.40
CA PRO A 126 -0.48 -6.16 7.11
C PRO A 126 -0.69 -7.51 7.79
N ALA A 127 -1.67 -7.55 8.71
CA ALA A 127 -2.07 -8.78 9.35
C ALA A 127 -2.54 -9.71 8.22
N GLY A 128 -1.78 -10.78 7.99
CA GLY A 128 -2.21 -11.85 7.10
C GLY A 128 -3.55 -12.38 7.59
N ALA A 129 -4.54 -12.37 6.70
CA ALA A 129 -5.79 -13.10 6.82
C ALA A 129 -6.02 -13.85 5.51
#